data_AF-A0A1E9G1F2-F1
#
_entry.id   AF-A0A1E9G1F2-F1
#
_cell.length_a   1.000
_cell.length_b   1.000
_cell.length_c   1.000
_cell.angle_alpha   90.00
_cell.angle_beta   90.00
_cell.angle_gamma   90.00
#
_symmetry.space_group_name_H-M   'P 1'
#
loop_
_entity.id
_entity.type
_entity.pdbx_description
1 polymer ?
#
loop_
_entity_poly.entity_id
_entity_poly.type
_entity_poly.pdbx_seq_one_letter_code
_entity_poly.pdbx_strand_id
1 'polypeptide(L)' 'MDELDKNQAYIVSCHSGLRSYIAERILKQAGFTVQNLDGAYSLYKMSNPEGVEYGN' A
#
# COMPACT_ATOMS: atom_id res chain seq x y z
N MET A 1 -13.15 8.74 5.72
CA MET A 1 -11.83 8.25 6.23
C MET A 1 -12.01 7.39 7.46
N ASP A 2 -13.24 6.95 7.71
CA ASP A 2 -13.71 6.55 9.03
C ASP A 2 -13.48 5.05 9.29
N GLU A 3 -13.03 4.33 8.25
CA GLU A 3 -12.66 2.92 8.30
C GLU A 3 -11.20 2.68 8.76
N LEU A 4 -10.38 3.73 8.86
CA LEU A 4 -8.97 3.62 9.20
C LEU A 4 -8.68 4.15 10.61
N ASP A 5 -8.02 3.35 11.44
CA ASP A 5 -7.49 3.79 12.74
C ASP A 5 -6.28 4.70 12.53
N LYS A 6 -6.31 5.92 13.08
CA LYS A 6 -5.22 6.91 12.99
C LYS A 6 -3.98 6.55 13.81
N ASN A 7 -4.10 5.67 14.81
CA ASN A 7 -2.98 5.30 15.67
C ASN A 7 -2.17 4.13 15.10
N GLN A 8 -2.63 3.53 14.01
CA GLN A 8 -1.94 2.46 13.29
C GLN A 8 -1.07 3.04 12.16
N ALA A 9 0.11 2.46 11.98
CA ALA A 9 0.93 2.70 10.79
C ALA A 9 0.48 1.80 9.63
N TYR A 10 0.44 2.36 8.42
CA TYR A 10 -0.01 1.64 7.22
C TYR A 10 1.10 1.52 6.17
N ILE A 11 1.07 0.42 5.43
CA ILE A 11 1.75 0.29 4.14
C ILE A 11 0.66 0.18 3.07
N VAL A 12 0.73 1.03 2.05
CA VAL A 12 -0.22 1.01 0.93
C VAL A 12 0.45 0.49 -0.33
N SER A 13 -0.28 -0.33 -1.09
CA SER A 13 0.17 -0.88 -2.36
C SER A 13 -0.96 -0.86 -3.38
N CYS A 14 -0.60 -0.88 -4.66
CA CYS A 14 -1.54 -1.10 -5.76
C CYS A 14 -0.90 -2.03 -6.78
N HIS A 15 -1.39 -2.06 -8.02
CA HIS A 15 -0.78 -2.92 -9.04
C HIS A 15 0.62 -2.44 -9.45
N SER A 16 0.78 -1.16 -9.78
CA SER A 16 1.98 -0.60 -10.45
C SER A 16 2.64 0.59 -9.73
N GLY A 17 2.14 1.00 -8.56
CA GLY A 17 2.73 2.04 -7.71
C GLY A 17 2.02 3.41 -7.76
N LEU A 18 1.52 3.87 -8.91
CA LEU A 18 0.98 5.25 -9.01
C LEU A 18 -0.20 5.52 -8.05
N ARG A 19 -1.15 4.58 -7.93
CA ARG A 19 -2.32 4.76 -7.07
C ARG A 19 -1.95 4.74 -5.59
N SER A 20 -1.02 3.88 -5.19
CA SER A 20 -0.56 3.79 -3.81
C SER A 20 0.31 4.97 -3.41
N TYR A 21 1.08 5.53 -4.35
CA TYR A 21 1.73 6.83 -4.15
C TYR A 21 0.71 7.95 -3.87
N ILE A 22 -0.32 8.08 -4.70
CA ILE A 22 -1.38 9.08 -4.49
C ILE A 22 -2.08 8.85 -3.14
N ALA A 23 -2.40 7.59 -2.81
CA ALA A 23 -3.00 7.24 -1.52
C ALA A 23 -2.10 7.64 -0.36
N GLU A 24 -0.80 7.38 -0.43
CA GLU A 24 0.17 7.78 0.59
C GLU A 24 0.14 9.30 0.82
N ARG A 25 0.08 10.11 -0.26
CA ARG A 25 -0.01 11.57 -0.15
C ARG A 25 -1.29 12.04 0.53
N ILE A 26 -2.44 11.49 0.13
CA ILE A 26 -3.76 11.82 0.70
C ILE A 26 -3.80 11.46 2.20
N LEU A 27 -3.35 10.25 2.54
CA LEU A 27 -3.33 9.75 3.92
C LEU A 27 -2.37 10.56 4.80
N LYS A 28 -1.15 10.90 4.32
CA LYS A 28 -0.23 11.79 5.03
C LYS A 28 -0.85 13.17 5.27
N GLN A 29 -1.52 13.75 4.28
CA GLN A 29 -2.21 15.04 4.42
C GLN A 29 -3.33 15.00 5.46
N ALA A 30 -3.96 13.85 5.66
CA ALA A 30 -4.98 13.64 6.68
C ALA A 30 -4.42 13.26 8.07
N GLY A 31 -3.10 13.23 8.23
CA GLY A 31 -2.41 12.99 9.50
C GLY A 31 -2.15 11.52 9.83
N PHE A 32 -2.21 10.61 8.85
CA PHE A 32 -1.86 9.20 9.07
C PHE A 32 -0.35 8.96 8.95
N THR A 33 0.15 7.99 9.73
CA THR A 33 1.49 7.42 9.52
C THR A 33 1.39 6.34 8.44
N VAL A 34 1.91 6.60 7.25
CA VAL A 34 1.79 5.69 6.11
C VAL A 34 3.04 5.71 5.21
N GLN A 35 3.34 4.57 4.60
CA GLN A 35 4.37 4.42 3.58
C GLN A 35 3.83 3.72 2.33
N ASN A 36 4.28 4.15 1.15
CA ASN A 36 4.04 3.42 -0.10
C ASN A 36 4.97 2.21 -0.23
N LEU A 37 4.44 1.08 -0.72
CA LEU A 37 5.26 -0.06 -1.13
C LEU A 37 5.80 0.18 -2.55
N ASP A 38 7.08 0.51 -2.64
CA ASP A 38 7.74 0.75 -3.92
C ASP A 38 7.81 -0.53 -4.79
N GLY A 39 7.62 -0.36 -6.10
CA GLY A 39 7.45 -1.47 -7.05
C GLY A 39 6.08 -2.17 -6.99
N ALA A 40 5.34 -1.98 -5.89
CA ALA A 40 3.97 -2.44 -5.69
C ALA A 40 3.79 -3.96 -5.94
N TYR A 41 2.57 -4.39 -6.23
CA TYR A 41 2.28 -5.81 -6.42
C TYR A 41 3.07 -6.45 -7.57
N SER A 42 3.23 -5.76 -8.70
CA SER A 42 3.93 -6.30 -9.86
C SER A 42 5.38 -6.68 -9.56
N LEU A 43 6.13 -5.82 -8.84
CA LEU A 43 7.51 -6.14 -8.46
C LEU A 43 7.52 -7.22 -7.38
N TYR A 44 6.66 -7.11 -6.37
CA TYR A 44 6.58 -8.10 -5.29
C TYR A 44 6.36 -9.51 -5.84
N LYS A 45 5.39 -9.68 -6.76
CA LYS A 45 5.12 -10.96 -7.42
C LYS A 45 6.32 -11.47 -8.22
N MET A 46 7.09 -10.58 -8.84
CA MET A 46 8.24 -10.97 -9.65
C MET A 46 9.45 -11.38 -8.77
N SER A 47 9.66 -10.69 -7.64
CA SER A 47 10.77 -10.96 -6.73
C SER A 47 10.49 -12.08 -5.72
N ASN A 48 9.21 -12.33 -5.41
CA ASN A 48 8.77 -13.29 -4.41
C ASN A 48 7.46 -13.97 -4.85
N PRO A 49 7.48 -14.77 -5.93
CA PRO A 49 6.28 -15.38 -6.50
C PRO A 49 5.57 -16.33 -5.53
N GLU A 50 6.31 -17.02 -4.66
CA GLU A 50 5.79 -17.92 -3.63
C GLU A 50 5.10 -17.19 -2.47
N GLY A 51 5.38 -15.90 -2.25
CA GLY A 51 4.73 -15.09 -1.23
C GLY A 51 3.39 -14.50 -1.64
N VAL A 52 2.93 -14.77 -2.88
CA VAL A 52 1.64 -14.28 -3.38
C VAL A 52 0.56 -15.30 -3.12
N GLU A 53 -0.37 -14.96 -2.24
CA GLU A 53 -1.61 -15.71 -2.03
C GLU A 53 -2.71 -15.17 -2.93
N TYR A 54 -3.39 -16.07 -3.65
CA TYR A 54 -4.56 -15.74 -4.46
C TYR A 54 -5.82 -16.08 -3.67
N GLY A 55 -6.75 -15.13 -3.57
CA GLY A 55 -8.07 -15.41 -2.99
C GLY A 55 -8.84 -16.41 -3.83
N ASN A 56 -9.56 -17.32 -3.16
CA ASN A 56 -10.56 -18.20 -3.79
C ASN A 56 -11.80 -17.41 -4.24
#